data_AF-A0A2Z4V5R6-F1
#
_entry.id   AF-A0A2Z4V5R6-F1
#
_cell.length_a   1.000
_cell.length_b   1.000
_cell.length_c   1.000
_cell.angle_alpha   90.00
_cell.angle_beta   90.00
_cell.angle_gamma   90.00
#
_symmetry.space_group_name_H-M   'P 1'
#
loop_
_entity.id
_entity.type
_entity.pdbx_description
1 polymer ?
#
loop_
_entity_poly.entity_id
_entity_poly.type
_entity_poly.pdbx_seq_one_letter_code
_entity_poly.pdbx_strand_id
1 'polypeptide(L)'
;MSLKKINTVLAATFILFILWFGTEYILSPETMAPGYGLPSWPSGDGDGFLIVKGIRDIVLALVLGILLATGHRRALGWVLLVEALAAYGDMTNVLAHHGSAATALGVHGLTATLMVVNGLLIMRETRKAVTVAAAAPATPATQPA
;
A
#
# COMPACT_ATOMS: atom_id res chain seq x y z
N MET A 1 18.95 -9.56 7.66
CA MET A 1 18.26 -8.31 8.08
C MET A 1 17.20 -8.64 9.13
N SER A 2 16.92 -7.74 10.08
CA SER A 2 15.77 -7.91 11.00
C SER A 2 14.43 -7.83 10.25
N LEU A 3 13.43 -8.61 10.67
CA LEU A 3 12.07 -8.61 10.10
C LEU A 3 11.48 -7.19 10.02
N LYS A 4 11.68 -6.37 11.06
CA LYS A 4 11.24 -4.97 11.09
C LYS A 4 11.84 -4.13 9.96
N LYS A 5 13.13 -4.36 9.65
CA LYS A 5 13.83 -3.65 8.57
C LYS A 5 13.27 -4.08 7.22
N ILE A 6 13.03 -5.38 7.02
CA ILE A 6 12.42 -5.92 5.80
C ILE A 6 11.02 -5.33 5.58
N ASN A 7 10.15 -5.39 6.59
CA ASN A 7 8.80 -4.83 6.52
C ASN A 7 8.80 -3.31 6.22
N THR A 8 9.75 -2.59 6.81
CA THR A 8 9.94 -1.15 6.56
C THR A 8 10.33 -0.88 5.11
N VAL A 9 11.30 -1.62 4.58
CA VAL A 9 11.74 -1.48 3.18
C VAL A 9 10.58 -1.82 2.24
N LEU A 10 9.87 -2.92 2.48
CA LEU A 10 8.71 -3.31 1.67
C LEU A 10 7.62 -2.22 1.70
N ALA A 11 7.29 -1.68 2.87
CA ALA A 11 6.31 -0.60 2.98
C ALA A 11 6.76 0.65 2.22
N ALA A 12 8.02 1.06 2.37
CA ALA A 12 8.59 2.19 1.64
C ALA A 12 8.56 1.96 0.12
N THR A 13 8.86 0.74 -0.34
CA THR A 13 8.76 0.38 -1.75
C THR A 13 7.34 0.52 -2.27
N PHE A 14 6.32 0.05 -1.55
CA PHE A 14 4.92 0.27 -1.94
C PHE A 14 4.55 1.74 -2.00
N ILE A 15 4.94 2.53 -1.00
CA ILE A 15 4.68 3.98 -0.98
C ILE A 15 5.26 4.65 -2.22
N LEU A 16 6.53 4.40 -2.53
CA LEU A 16 7.19 5.01 -3.68
C LEU A 16 6.60 4.53 -5.01
N PHE A 17 6.25 3.24 -5.09
CA PHE A 17 5.64 2.65 -6.27
C PHE A 17 4.26 3.24 -6.56
N ILE A 18 3.39 3.32 -5.55
CA ILE A 18 2.04 3.89 -5.69
C ILE A 18 2.12 5.40 -5.98
N LEU A 19 3.04 6.11 -5.33
CA LEU A 19 3.25 7.53 -5.57
C LEU A 19 3.71 7.80 -7.01
N TRP A 20 4.63 6.98 -7.53
CA TRP A 20 5.08 7.06 -8.91
C TRP A 20 3.93 6.80 -9.88
N PHE A 21 3.17 5.72 -9.70
CA PHE A 21 1.98 5.43 -10.51
C PHE A 21 1.01 6.60 -10.52
N GLY A 22 0.64 7.10 -9.33
CA GLY A 22 -0.30 8.21 -9.22
C GLY A 22 0.19 9.48 -9.91
N THR A 23 1.48 9.76 -9.83
CA THR A 23 2.11 10.91 -10.50
C THR A 23 2.08 10.76 -12.02
N GLU A 24 2.41 9.58 -12.56
CA GLU A 24 2.41 9.36 -14.01
C GLU A 24 0.99 9.37 -14.61
N TYR A 25 -0.04 8.95 -13.86
CA TYR A 25 -1.44 9.12 -14.27
C TYR A 25 -1.87 10.59 -14.35
N ILE A 26 -1.14 11.51 -13.72
CA ILE A 26 -1.39 12.96 -13.81
C ILE A 26 -0.54 13.60 -14.91
N LEU A 27 0.75 13.27 -14.96
CA LEU A 27 1.71 13.93 -15.86
C LEU A 27 1.69 13.34 -17.28
N SER A 28 1.46 12.02 -17.39
CA SER A 28 1.61 11.26 -18.63
C SER A 28 0.48 10.21 -18.81
N PRO A 29 -0.82 10.58 -18.64
CA PRO A 29 -1.93 9.63 -18.59
C PRO A 29 -2.00 8.71 -19.81
N GLU A 30 -1.82 9.25 -21.01
CA GLU A 30 -1.85 8.51 -22.29
C GLU A 30 -0.78 7.41 -22.38
N THR A 31 0.36 7.60 -21.71
CA THR A 31 1.42 6.57 -21.66
C THR A 31 1.17 5.53 -20.57
N MET A 32 0.48 5.89 -19.49
CA MET A 32 0.24 5.01 -18.35
C MET A 32 -1.01 4.16 -18.47
N ALA A 33 -2.09 4.73 -19.02
CA ALA A 33 -3.38 4.06 -19.12
C ALA A 33 -3.34 2.72 -19.86
N PRO A 34 -2.57 2.52 -20.95
CA PRO A 34 -2.43 1.22 -21.59
C PRO A 34 -1.86 0.15 -20.64
N GLY A 35 -1.01 0.55 -19.68
CA GLY A 35 -0.40 -0.33 -18.69
C GLY A 35 -1.36 -0.81 -17.60
N TYR A 36 -2.55 -0.22 -17.47
CA TYR A 36 -3.55 -0.63 -16.48
C TYR A 36 -4.10 -2.04 -16.74
N GLY A 37 -4.17 -2.43 -18.02
CA GLY A 37 -4.65 -3.74 -18.45
C GLY A 37 -6.11 -3.80 -18.92
N LEU A 38 -6.85 -2.69 -18.90
CA LEU A 38 -8.19 -2.62 -19.51
C LEU A 38 -8.10 -2.63 -21.05
N PRO A 39 -9.12 -3.15 -21.76
CA PRO A 39 -9.12 -3.21 -23.22
C PRO A 39 -9.26 -1.83 -23.89
N SER A 40 -9.78 -0.84 -23.16
CA SER A 40 -9.91 0.55 -23.59
C SER A 40 -9.74 1.48 -22.40
N TRP A 41 -9.26 2.69 -22.66
CA TRP A 41 -9.09 3.76 -21.68
C TRP A 41 -9.67 5.08 -22.24
N PRO A 42 -10.04 6.03 -21.36
CA PRO A 42 -10.40 7.38 -21.79
C PRO A 42 -9.26 7.98 -22.64
N SER A 43 -9.61 8.65 -23.73
CA SER A 43 -8.69 9.38 -24.60
C SER A 43 -9.27 10.74 -24.98
N GLY A 44 -8.41 11.68 -25.38
CA GLY A 44 -8.82 13.05 -25.71
C GLY A 44 -9.26 13.83 -24.45
N ASP A 45 -10.44 14.47 -24.49
CA ASP A 45 -10.95 15.26 -23.35
C ASP A 45 -11.29 14.40 -22.10
N GLY A 46 -11.17 13.07 -22.18
CA GLY A 46 -11.46 12.11 -21.12
C GLY A 46 -10.36 11.94 -20.05
N ASP A 47 -9.19 12.57 -20.23
CA ASP A 47 -8.01 12.42 -19.33
C ASP A 47 -8.27 12.88 -17.90
N GLY A 48 -9.26 13.75 -17.68
CA GLY A 48 -9.69 14.14 -16.33
C GLY A 48 -10.01 12.95 -15.44
N PHE A 49 -10.54 11.85 -16.00
CA PHE A 49 -10.82 10.63 -15.23
C PHE A 49 -9.55 9.84 -14.87
N LEU A 50 -8.54 9.87 -15.75
CA LEU A 50 -7.22 9.28 -15.48
C LEU A 50 -6.48 10.07 -14.38
N ILE A 51 -6.61 11.40 -14.39
CA ILE A 51 -6.12 12.27 -13.32
C ILE A 51 -6.81 11.96 -11.99
N VAL A 52 -8.12 11.68 -11.98
CA VAL A 52 -8.83 11.26 -10.76
C VAL A 52 -8.23 10.00 -10.15
N LYS A 53 -7.87 9.01 -10.99
CA LYS A 53 -7.12 7.83 -10.52
C LYS A 53 -5.77 8.24 -9.95
N GLY A 54 -5.01 9.05 -10.67
CA GLY A 54 -3.68 9.49 -10.24
C GLY A 54 -3.69 10.18 -8.86
N ILE A 55 -4.64 11.09 -8.65
CA ILE A 55 -4.82 11.79 -7.36
C ILE A 55 -5.13 10.80 -6.24
N ARG A 56 -6.00 9.82 -6.48
CA ARG A 56 -6.32 8.79 -5.47
C ARG A 56 -5.09 7.99 -5.08
N ASP A 57 -4.32 7.53 -6.05
CA ASP A 57 -3.09 6.76 -5.79
C ASP A 57 -2.07 7.59 -4.99
N ILE A 58 -1.88 8.87 -5.34
CA ILE A 58 -1.02 9.78 -4.55
C ILE A 58 -1.51 9.89 -3.10
N VAL A 59 -2.81 10.09 -2.88
CA VAL A 59 -3.36 10.21 -1.52
C VAL A 59 -3.13 8.93 -0.72
N LEU A 60 -3.37 7.74 -1.30
CA LEU A 60 -3.10 6.45 -0.66
C LEU A 60 -1.62 6.33 -0.25
N ALA A 61 -0.71 6.64 -1.18
CA ALA A 61 0.73 6.62 -0.90
C ALA A 61 1.12 7.59 0.23
N LEU A 62 0.53 8.78 0.28
CA LEU A 62 0.80 9.77 1.33
C LEU A 62 0.28 9.30 2.70
N VAL A 63 -0.89 8.67 2.77
CA VAL A 63 -1.41 8.10 4.03
C VAL A 63 -0.44 7.06 4.58
N LEU A 64 -0.01 6.10 3.75
CA LEU A 64 1.01 5.11 4.13
C LEU A 64 2.33 5.77 4.54
N GLY A 65 2.79 6.75 3.76
CA GLY A 65 4.04 7.49 4.00
C GLY A 65 4.05 8.22 5.32
N ILE A 66 2.97 8.93 5.65
CA ILE A 66 2.82 9.64 6.92
C ILE A 66 2.86 8.65 8.09
N LEU A 67 2.12 7.54 8.02
CA LEU A 67 2.12 6.53 9.09
C LEU A 67 3.49 5.87 9.27
N LEU A 68 4.22 5.65 8.17
CA LEU A 68 5.57 5.10 8.20
C LEU A 68 6.56 6.10 8.84
N ALA A 69 6.56 7.36 8.38
CA ALA A 69 7.47 8.40 8.85
C ALA A 69 7.24 8.77 10.32
N THR A 70 5.98 8.78 10.77
CA THR A 70 5.60 9.06 12.16
C THR A 70 5.67 7.84 13.07
N GLY A 71 6.00 6.65 12.54
CA GLY A 71 6.22 5.44 13.33
C GLY A 71 4.95 4.72 13.81
N HIS A 72 3.77 5.07 13.30
CA HIS A 72 2.47 4.45 13.66
C HIS A 72 2.29 3.06 13.04
N ARG A 73 3.13 2.10 13.44
CA ARG A 73 3.27 0.80 12.77
C ARG A 73 1.98 -0.02 12.72
N ARG A 74 1.21 -0.06 13.81
CA ARG A 74 -0.03 -0.86 13.84
C ARG A 74 -1.09 -0.29 12.90
N ALA A 75 -1.21 1.04 12.87
CA ALA A 75 -2.11 1.73 11.93
C ALA A 75 -1.63 1.51 10.48
N LEU A 76 -0.32 1.64 10.21
CA LEU A 76 0.27 1.34 8.91
C LEU A 76 -0.07 -0.08 8.44
N GLY A 77 0.02 -1.07 9.34
CA GLY A 77 -0.37 -2.45 9.05
C GLY A 77 -1.82 -2.55 8.60
N TRP A 78 -2.77 -1.93 9.32
CA TRP A 78 -4.18 -1.90 8.92
C TRP A 78 -4.43 -1.18 7.60
N VAL A 79 -3.79 -0.02 7.41
CA VAL A 79 -3.96 0.76 6.16
C VAL A 79 -3.44 -0.03 4.97
N LEU A 80 -2.29 -0.72 5.06
CA LEU A 80 -1.83 -1.62 4.00
C LEU A 80 -2.86 -2.70 3.64
N LEU A 81 -3.56 -3.28 4.62
CA LEU A 81 -4.59 -4.28 4.37
C LEU A 81 -5.81 -3.67 3.66
N VAL A 82 -6.22 -2.46 4.06
CA VAL A 82 -7.35 -1.76 3.44
C VAL A 82 -7.01 -1.31 2.03
N GLU A 83 -5.84 -0.70 1.82
CA GLU A 83 -5.42 -0.21 0.51
C GLU A 83 -5.12 -1.33 -0.48
N ALA A 84 -4.75 -2.53 -0.01
CA ALA A 84 -4.67 -3.71 -0.86
C ALA A 84 -6.01 -4.03 -1.54
N LEU A 85 -7.15 -3.62 -0.95
CA LEU A 85 -8.47 -3.76 -1.58
C LEU A 85 -8.59 -2.90 -2.84
N ALA A 86 -7.90 -1.77 -2.94
CA ALA A 86 -7.87 -0.97 -4.16
C ALA A 86 -7.21 -1.77 -5.30
N ALA A 87 -6.04 -2.36 -5.04
CA ALA A 87 -5.34 -3.20 -6.02
C ALA A 87 -6.11 -4.48 -6.37
N TYR A 88 -6.78 -5.14 -5.42
CA TYR A 88 -7.69 -6.24 -5.74
C TYR A 88 -8.90 -5.77 -6.56
N GLY A 89 -9.44 -4.59 -6.26
CA GLY A 89 -10.49 -3.96 -7.04
C GLY A 89 -10.06 -3.71 -8.48
N ASP A 90 -8.84 -3.19 -8.69
CA ASP A 90 -8.25 -2.97 -10.01
C ASP A 90 -8.08 -4.30 -10.77
N MET A 91 -7.56 -5.34 -10.12
CA MET A 91 -7.49 -6.71 -10.67
C MET A 91 -8.86 -7.20 -11.12
N THR A 92 -9.85 -7.16 -10.22
CA THR A 92 -11.21 -7.61 -10.51
C THR A 92 -11.83 -6.81 -11.64
N ASN A 93 -11.62 -5.49 -11.68
CA ASN A 93 -12.12 -4.62 -12.73
C ASN A 93 -11.55 -5.00 -14.10
N VAL A 94 -10.24 -5.24 -14.19
CA VAL A 94 -9.58 -5.67 -15.43
C VAL A 94 -10.15 -7.01 -15.91
N LEU A 95 -10.26 -8.00 -15.01
CA LEU A 95 -10.79 -9.32 -15.35
C LEU A 95 -12.27 -9.28 -15.76
N ALA A 96 -13.08 -8.49 -15.06
CA ALA A 96 -14.52 -8.36 -15.33
C ALA A 96 -14.81 -7.70 -16.69
N HIS A 97 -13.87 -6.89 -17.21
CA HIS A 97 -13.97 -6.26 -18.51
C HIS A 97 -13.13 -6.98 -19.58
N HIS A 98 -12.76 -8.25 -19.36
CA HIS A 98 -12.00 -9.07 -20.31
C HIS A 98 -10.66 -8.46 -20.75
N GLY A 99 -10.03 -7.70 -19.85
CA GLY A 99 -8.71 -7.12 -20.07
C GLY A 99 -7.57 -8.15 -19.92
N SER A 100 -6.34 -7.66 -19.89
CA SER A 100 -5.13 -8.48 -19.77
C SER A 100 -5.10 -9.25 -18.45
N ALA A 101 -5.29 -10.57 -18.50
CA ALA A 101 -5.15 -11.44 -17.33
C ALA A 101 -3.72 -11.42 -16.75
N ALA A 102 -2.71 -11.25 -17.62
CA ALA A 102 -1.32 -11.12 -17.20
C ALA A 102 -1.10 -9.87 -16.34
N THR A 103 -1.64 -8.73 -16.76
CA THR A 103 -1.57 -7.48 -15.99
C THR A 103 -2.42 -7.57 -14.72
N ALA A 104 -3.64 -8.12 -14.81
CA ALA A 104 -4.52 -8.30 -13.67
C ALA A 104 -3.87 -9.11 -12.55
N LEU A 105 -3.34 -10.29 -12.86
CA LEU A 105 -2.76 -11.17 -11.85
C LEU A 105 -1.33 -10.76 -11.47
N GLY A 106 -0.52 -10.37 -12.46
CA GLY A 106 0.90 -10.09 -12.28
C GLY A 106 1.20 -8.72 -11.68
N VAL A 107 0.45 -7.68 -12.03
CA VAL A 107 0.63 -6.33 -11.48
C VAL A 107 -0.31 -6.15 -10.31
N HIS A 108 -1.62 -6.20 -10.54
CA HIS A 108 -2.61 -5.84 -9.52
C HIS A 108 -2.70 -6.89 -8.41
N GLY A 109 -2.98 -8.14 -8.76
CA GLY A 109 -3.18 -9.24 -7.80
C GLY A 109 -1.94 -9.55 -6.97
N LEU A 110 -0.76 -9.59 -7.60
CA LEU A 110 0.50 -9.79 -6.89
C LEU A 110 0.79 -8.63 -5.93
N THR A 111 0.65 -7.37 -6.39
CA THR A 111 0.86 -6.19 -5.53
C THR A 111 -0.08 -6.21 -4.33
N ALA A 112 -1.37 -6.43 -4.56
CA ALA A 112 -2.37 -6.54 -3.49
C ALA A 112 -2.00 -7.62 -2.47
N THR A 113 -1.61 -8.81 -2.95
CA THR A 113 -1.23 -9.93 -2.09
C THR A 113 0.01 -9.62 -1.26
N LEU A 114 1.03 -9.00 -1.86
CA LEU A 114 2.24 -8.61 -1.15
C LEU A 114 1.98 -7.48 -0.13
N MET A 115 1.08 -6.54 -0.43
CA MET A 115 0.61 -5.54 0.53
C MET A 115 -0.09 -6.20 1.72
N VAL A 116 -0.97 -7.18 1.49
CA VAL A 116 -1.62 -7.96 2.55
C VAL A 116 -0.58 -8.66 3.42
N VAL A 117 0.35 -9.39 2.80
CA VAL A 117 1.42 -10.09 3.53
C VAL A 117 2.24 -9.12 4.38
N ASN A 118 2.66 -7.99 3.82
CA ASN A 118 3.43 -6.98 4.55
C ASN A 118 2.64 -6.38 5.71
N GLY A 119 1.36 -6.03 5.49
CA GLY A 119 0.45 -5.54 6.53
C GLY A 119 0.32 -6.54 7.68
N LEU A 120 0.10 -7.82 7.39
CA LEU A 120 0.03 -8.89 8.40
C LEU A 120 1.35 -9.08 9.15
N LEU A 121 2.50 -8.99 8.47
CA LEU A 121 3.82 -9.07 9.09
C LEU A 121 4.08 -7.90 10.05
N ILE A 122 3.69 -6.69 9.67
CA ILE A 122 3.75 -5.51 10.55
C ILE A 122 2.82 -5.68 11.76
N MET A 123 1.62 -6.22 11.56
CA MET A 123 0.70 -6.52 12.67
C MET A 123 1.28 -7.56 13.64
N ARG A 124 1.99 -8.57 13.13
CA ARG A 124 2.70 -9.56 13.95
C ARG A 124 3.86 -8.95 14.72
N GLU A 125 4.63 -8.06 14.12
CA GLU A 125 5.71 -7.30 14.78
C GLU A 125 5.18 -6.51 15.98
N THR A 126 4.09 -5.75 15.78
CA THR A 126 3.51 -4.92 16.86
C THR A 126 2.95 -5.76 18.01
N ARG A 127 2.32 -6.91 17.72
CA ARG A 127 1.85 -7.84 18.76
C ARG A 127 3.00 -8.35 19.62
N LYS A 128 4.11 -8.78 18.99
CA LYS A 128 5.30 -9.25 19.73
C LYS A 128 5.86 -8.17 20.64
N ALA A 129 5.95 -6.93 20.16
CA ALA A 129 6.45 -5.81 20.97
C ALA A 129 5.58 -5.56 22.20
N VAL A 130 4.26 -5.59 22.06
CA VAL A 130 3.31 -5.45 23.18
C VAL A 130 3.46 -6.59 24.18
N THR A 131 3.56 -7.85 23.73
CA THR A 131 3.75 -9.00 24.62
C THR A 131 5.07 -8.93 25.40
N VAL A 132 6.16 -8.53 24.75
CA VAL A 132 7.46 -8.36 25.41
C VAL A 132 7.41 -7.25 26.46
N ALA A 133 6.77 -6.12 26.15
CA ALA A 133 6.60 -5.03 27.11
C ALA A 133 5.77 -5.45 28.33
N ALA A 134 4.72 -6.27 28.14
CA ALA A 134 3.89 -6.78 29.22
C ALA A 134 4.59 -7.83 30.11
N ALA A 135 5.58 -8.55 29.59
CA ALA A 135 6.31 -9.58 30.33
C ALA A 135 7.55 -9.05 31.08
N ALA A 136 7.93 -7.78 30.88
CA ALA A 136 9.06 -7.18 31.57
C ALA A 136 8.75 -7.00 33.07
N PRO A 137 9.67 -7.36 34.00
CA PRO A 137 9.43 -7.21 35.43
C PRO A 137 9.17 -5.75 35.78
N ALA A 138 8.12 -5.50 36.56
CA ALA A 138 7.81 -4.16 37.06
C ALA A 138 9.01 -3.67 37.90
N THR A 139 9.66 -2.60 37.46
CA THR A 139 10.69 -1.94 38.26
C THR A 139 10.02 -1.45 39.54
N PRO A 140 10.47 -1.86 40.75
CA PRO A 140 9.88 -1.37 41.99
C PRO A 140 9.98 0.15 42.01
N ALA A 141 8.84 0.83 42.13
CA ALA A 141 8.82 2.27 42.33
C ALA A 141 9.54 2.56 43.65
N THR A 142 10.68 3.23 43.58
CA THR A 142 11.33 3.82 44.74
C THR A 142 10.37 4.83 45.36
N GLN A 143 9.76 4.48 46.50
CA GLN A 143 9.01 5.44 47.30
C GLN A 143 9.99 6.49 47.84
N PRO A 144 9.71 7.79 47.68
CA PRO A 144 10.46 8.83 48.38
C PRO A 144 10.20 8.71 49.89
N ALA A 145 11.28 8.87 50.67
CA ALA A 145 11.27 8.88 52.13
C ALA A 145 10.63 10.16 52.70
#